data_AF-A0A9Q0Y5D0-F1
#
_entry.id   AF-A0A9Q0Y5D0-F1
#
_cell.length_a   1.000
_cell.length_b   1.000
_cell.length_c   1.000
_cell.angle_alpha   90.00
_cell.angle_beta   90.00
_cell.angle_gamma   90.00
#
_symmetry.space_group_name_H-M   'P 1'
#
loop_
_entity.id
_entity.type
_entity.pdbx_description
1 polymer ?
#
loop_
_entity_poly.entity_id
_entity_poly.type
_entity_poly.pdbx_seq_one_letter_code
_entity_poly.pdbx_strand_id
1 'polypeptide(L)'
;MPPIAAPLYDTRAPTCQQDCQQKQQQQQPSRQTFSIALRIAAMPWQEDASIVEEIVNLGDSLGLDVSNADVEELLEGHRTELTTEELQSIMNEQKRAAAEENVSEEEEEQEQDESRPSISTALIKETLAKWDAVQTVFETYHPDRDAIKHVTSTVNNIALPHFRKLLRHRLKQVSIDSFFVRKRTSDTE
;
A
#
# COMPACT_ATOMS: atom_id res chain seq x y z
N MET A 1 -37.29 -34.58 -35.82
CA MET A 1 -36.52 -33.46 -35.26
C MET A 1 -37.11 -33.10 -33.91
N PRO A 2 -36.36 -33.19 -32.80
CA PRO A 2 -36.74 -32.57 -31.53
C PRO A 2 -36.08 -31.18 -31.38
N PRO A 3 -36.68 -30.23 -30.65
CA PRO A 3 -36.02 -28.96 -30.33
C PRO A 3 -35.10 -29.16 -29.11
N ILE A 4 -33.85 -28.73 -29.23
CA ILE A 4 -32.88 -28.72 -28.13
C ILE A 4 -33.18 -27.50 -27.25
N ALA A 5 -33.52 -27.74 -25.99
CA ALA A 5 -33.64 -26.72 -24.96
C ALA A 5 -32.26 -26.13 -24.61
N ALA A 6 -32.16 -24.81 -24.57
CA ALA A 6 -30.98 -24.10 -24.08
C ALA A 6 -30.95 -24.08 -22.54
N PRO A 7 -29.79 -24.25 -21.89
CA PRO A 7 -29.65 -24.07 -20.45
C PRO A 7 -29.52 -22.58 -20.10
N LEU A 8 -30.34 -22.13 -19.15
CA LEU A 8 -30.17 -20.87 -18.42
C LEU A 8 -28.89 -20.96 -17.59
N TYR A 9 -27.82 -20.26 -18.00
CA TYR A 9 -26.66 -20.03 -17.14
C TYR A 9 -26.87 -18.75 -16.34
N ASP A 10 -27.00 -18.92 -15.02
CA ASP A 10 -26.97 -17.86 -14.04
C ASP A 10 -25.57 -17.23 -14.01
N THR A 11 -25.47 -15.96 -14.43
CA THR A 11 -24.21 -15.21 -14.45
C THR A 11 -24.23 -14.19 -13.33
N ARG A 12 -24.11 -14.64 -12.08
CA ARG A 12 -23.85 -13.75 -10.95
C ARG A 12 -22.33 -13.51 -10.86
N ALA A 13 -21.84 -12.59 -11.67
CA ALA A 13 -20.50 -12.05 -11.52
C ALA A 13 -20.40 -11.30 -10.17
N PRO A 14 -19.36 -11.53 -9.35
CA PRO A 14 -19.13 -10.72 -8.17
C PRO A 14 -18.91 -9.28 -8.61
N THR A 15 -19.69 -8.36 -8.05
CA THR A 15 -19.67 -6.97 -8.45
C THR A 15 -18.40 -6.31 -7.93
N CYS A 16 -17.78 -5.44 -8.73
CA CYS A 16 -16.65 -4.56 -8.38
C CYS A 16 -16.84 -3.84 -7.01
N GLN A 17 -18.09 -3.71 -6.57
CA GLN A 17 -18.48 -3.14 -5.28
C GLN A 17 -18.09 -4.03 -4.08
N GLN A 18 -18.07 -5.35 -4.25
CA GLN A 18 -17.62 -6.29 -3.21
C GLN A 18 -16.10 -6.20 -3.02
N ASP A 19 -15.32 -6.15 -4.10
CA ASP A 19 -13.86 -5.97 -4.02
C ASP A 19 -13.48 -4.64 -3.39
N CYS A 20 -14.24 -3.58 -3.70
CA CYS A 20 -14.00 -2.26 -3.13
C CYS A 20 -14.29 -2.22 -1.61
N GLN A 21 -15.35 -2.90 -1.16
CA GLN A 21 -15.63 -3.03 0.28
C GLN A 21 -14.59 -3.91 0.99
N GLN A 22 -14.12 -4.98 0.36
CA GLN A 22 -13.15 -5.89 0.95
C GLN A 22 -11.77 -5.23 1.10
N LYS A 23 -11.37 -4.37 0.16
CA LYS A 23 -10.18 -3.52 0.30
C LYS A 23 -10.31 -2.48 1.41
N GLN A 24 -11.48 -1.85 1.56
CA GLN A 24 -11.72 -0.93 2.69
C GLN A 24 -11.65 -1.65 4.05
N GLN A 25 -12.10 -2.90 4.12
CA GLN A 25 -12.12 -3.67 5.36
C GLN A 25 -10.73 -4.17 5.78
N GLN A 26 -9.82 -4.40 4.82
CA GLN A 26 -8.40 -4.68 5.11
C GLN A 26 -7.60 -3.45 5.52
N GLN A 27 -8.05 -2.25 5.16
CA GLN A 27 -7.35 -1.00 5.46
C GLN A 27 -7.78 -0.36 6.78
N GLN A 28 -8.84 -0.86 7.42
CA GLN A 28 -9.23 -0.43 8.76
C GLN A 28 -8.49 -1.29 9.81
N PRO A 29 -7.65 -0.71 10.67
CA PRO A 29 -7.06 -1.45 11.77
C PRO A 29 -8.20 -2.01 12.63
N SER A 30 -8.12 -3.29 12.97
CA SER A 30 -9.19 -4.01 13.67
C SER A 30 -9.60 -3.26 14.96
N ARG A 31 -10.86 -3.41 15.37
CA ARG A 31 -11.33 -2.87 16.67
C ARG A 31 -10.44 -3.31 17.85
N GLN A 32 -9.77 -4.46 17.74
CA GLN A 32 -8.78 -4.90 18.72
C GLN A 32 -7.53 -3.99 18.74
N THR A 33 -6.97 -3.62 17.58
CA THR A 33 -5.81 -2.71 17.51
C THR A 33 -6.11 -1.32 18.06
N PHE A 34 -7.30 -0.76 17.76
CA PHE A 34 -7.73 0.50 18.38
C PHE A 34 -7.93 0.35 19.90
N SER A 35 -8.48 -0.77 20.37
CA SER A 35 -8.65 -1.01 21.81
C SER A 35 -7.33 -1.14 22.56
N ILE A 36 -6.29 -1.68 21.93
CA ILE A 36 -4.97 -1.82 22.57
C ILE A 36 -4.29 -0.46 22.64
N ALA A 37 -4.25 0.30 21.54
CA ALA A 37 -3.67 1.63 21.49
C ALA A 37 -4.36 2.60 22.47
N LEU A 38 -5.70 2.54 22.56
CA LEU A 38 -6.47 3.38 23.47
C LEU A 38 -6.28 2.97 24.94
N ARG A 39 -6.05 1.68 25.23
CA ARG A 39 -5.74 1.20 26.60
C ARG A 39 -4.33 1.61 27.03
N ILE A 40 -3.35 1.54 26.15
CA ILE A 40 -1.97 1.98 26.43
C ILE A 40 -1.93 3.50 26.63
N ALA A 41 -2.64 4.27 25.79
CA ALA A 41 -2.72 5.73 25.92
C ALA A 41 -3.54 6.20 27.14
N ALA A 42 -4.45 5.37 27.65
CA ALA A 42 -5.28 5.66 28.83
C ALA A 42 -4.74 5.03 30.13
N MET A 43 -3.60 4.34 30.09
CA MET A 43 -2.92 3.91 31.30
C MET A 43 -2.29 5.14 31.97
N PRO A 44 -2.70 5.51 33.20
CA PRO A 44 -2.00 6.53 33.94
C PRO A 44 -0.61 5.98 34.27
N TRP A 45 0.42 6.55 33.66
CA TRP A 45 1.81 6.37 34.10
C TRP A 45 1.90 7.04 35.47
N GLN A 46 1.77 6.25 36.52
CA GLN A 46 1.81 6.74 37.88
C GLN A 46 3.26 7.05 38.23
N GLU A 47 3.52 8.32 38.56
CA GLU A 47 4.83 8.95 38.60
C GLU A 47 5.89 8.19 39.41
N ASP A 48 7.08 8.09 38.80
CA ASP A 48 8.26 7.30 39.16
C ASP A 48 9.03 7.75 40.41
N ALA A 49 8.50 8.71 41.18
CA ALA A 49 9.23 9.27 42.34
C ALA A 49 9.31 8.30 43.54
N SER A 50 8.33 7.40 43.70
CA SER A 50 8.29 6.47 44.84
C SER A 50 9.19 5.23 44.66
N ILE A 51 9.54 4.88 43.42
CA ILE A 51 10.22 3.63 43.11
C ILE A 51 11.72 3.72 43.45
N VAL A 52 12.33 4.90 43.26
CA VAL A 52 13.74 5.12 43.57
C VAL A 52 14.02 4.95 45.07
N GLU A 53 13.13 5.46 45.92
CA GLU A 53 13.24 5.30 47.37
C GLU A 53 13.03 3.84 47.82
N GLU A 54 12.13 3.10 47.18
CA GLU A 54 11.91 1.67 47.45
C GLU A 54 13.13 0.82 47.08
N ILE A 55 13.80 1.14 45.96
CA ILE A 55 15.01 0.46 45.50
C ILE A 55 16.18 0.69 46.46
N VAL A 56 16.39 1.94 46.90
CA VAL A 56 17.44 2.29 47.88
C VAL A 56 17.21 1.54 49.20
N ASN A 57 15.98 1.57 49.72
CA ASN A 57 15.62 0.85 50.94
C ASN A 57 15.80 -0.68 50.82
N LEU A 58 15.52 -1.24 49.63
CA LEU A 58 15.77 -2.65 49.36
C LEU A 58 17.27 -2.96 49.33
N GLY A 59 18.08 -2.09 48.72
CA GLY A 59 19.55 -2.18 48.71
C GLY A 59 20.12 -2.22 50.13
N ASP A 60 19.69 -1.29 50.98
CA ASP A 60 20.09 -1.23 52.39
C ASP A 60 19.72 -2.50 53.15
N SER A 61 18.53 -3.05 52.91
CA SER A 61 18.08 -4.29 53.55
C SER A 61 18.91 -5.52 53.14
N LEU A 62 19.51 -5.48 51.94
CA LEU A 62 20.41 -6.50 51.42
C LEU A 62 21.88 -6.20 51.74
N GLY A 63 22.17 -5.10 52.46
CA GLY A 63 23.52 -4.67 52.82
C GLY A 63 24.33 -4.09 51.65
N LEU A 64 23.64 -3.59 50.62
CA LEU A 64 24.23 -2.93 49.46
C LEU A 64 24.16 -1.41 49.66
N ASP A 65 25.28 -0.71 49.48
CA ASP A 65 25.34 0.74 49.53
C ASP A 65 24.91 1.30 48.16
N VAL A 66 23.60 1.58 48.03
CA VAL A 66 22.98 2.11 46.80
C VAL A 66 22.33 3.43 47.16
N SER A 67 22.83 4.53 46.63
CA SER A 67 22.25 5.86 46.84
C SER A 67 21.23 6.22 45.76
N ASN A 68 20.39 7.20 46.07
CA ASN A 68 19.41 7.74 45.11
C ASN A 68 20.11 8.25 43.83
N ALA A 69 21.31 8.84 43.97
CA ALA A 69 22.11 9.30 42.84
C ALA A 69 22.55 8.15 41.91
N ASP A 70 22.86 6.98 42.45
CA ASP A 70 23.27 5.81 41.66
C ASP A 70 22.11 5.25 40.83
N VAL A 71 20.89 5.30 41.39
CA VAL A 71 19.67 4.87 40.69
C VAL A 71 19.30 5.89 39.60
N GLU A 72 19.39 7.19 39.89
CA GLU A 72 19.11 8.26 38.92
C GLU A 72 20.10 8.22 37.74
N GLU A 73 21.39 7.96 38.00
CA GLU A 73 22.41 7.78 36.94
C GLU A 73 22.06 6.61 36.02
N LEU A 74 21.64 5.47 36.60
CA LEU A 74 21.24 4.30 35.83
C LEU A 74 19.97 4.55 35.00
N LEU A 75 19.01 5.28 35.56
CA LEU A 75 17.77 5.64 34.87
C LEU A 75 18.03 6.60 33.71
N GLU A 76 18.89 7.60 33.90
CA GLU A 76 19.23 8.56 32.84
C GLU A 76 19.96 7.88 31.67
N GLY A 77 20.81 6.86 31.94
CA GLY A 77 21.45 6.05 30.90
C GLY A 77 20.47 5.25 30.03
N HIS A 78 19.37 4.74 30.59
CA HIS A 78 18.33 4.03 29.84
C HIS A 78 17.24 4.95 29.27
N ARG A 79 17.12 6.18 29.77
CA ARG A 79 16.14 7.16 29.28
C ARG A 79 16.40 7.58 27.84
N THR A 80 17.68 7.62 27.45
CA THR A 80 18.12 7.92 26.07
C THR A 80 17.97 6.74 25.12
N GLU A 81 17.97 5.49 25.61
CA GLU A 81 17.75 4.31 24.75
C GLU A 81 16.25 4.08 24.47
N LEU A 82 15.37 4.68 25.29
CA LEU A 82 13.92 4.62 25.13
C LEU A 82 13.36 5.63 24.12
N THR A 83 14.18 6.56 23.59
CA THR A 83 13.82 7.30 22.38
C THR A 83 14.04 6.40 21.18
N THR A 84 13.00 5.60 20.90
CA THR A 84 12.55 4.91 19.67
C THR A 84 13.26 5.16 18.32
N GLU A 85 14.55 5.46 18.25
CA GLU A 85 15.28 5.88 17.05
C GLU A 85 15.51 4.71 16.12
N GLU A 86 15.86 3.53 16.66
CA GLU A 86 15.89 2.30 15.87
C GLU A 86 14.50 1.90 15.38
N LEU A 87 13.47 2.06 16.22
CA LEU A 87 12.08 1.74 15.84
C LEU A 87 11.53 2.74 14.79
N GLN A 88 11.87 4.02 14.92
CA GLN A 88 11.55 5.07 13.96
C GLN A 88 12.35 4.88 12.67
N SER A 89 13.60 4.44 12.76
CA SER A 89 14.44 4.10 11.61
C SER A 89 13.84 2.91 10.86
N ILE A 90 13.45 1.83 11.55
CA ILE A 90 12.78 0.67 10.97
C ILE A 90 11.42 1.08 10.38
N MET A 91 10.63 1.91 11.08
CA MET A 91 9.34 2.37 10.58
C MET A 91 9.48 3.34 9.39
N ASN A 92 10.52 4.17 9.37
CA ASN A 92 10.84 5.04 8.23
C ASN A 92 11.42 4.25 7.06
N GLU A 93 12.22 3.21 7.31
CA GLU A 93 12.75 2.30 6.30
C GLU A 93 11.63 1.41 5.73
N GLN A 94 10.68 0.96 6.55
CA GLN A 94 9.52 0.21 6.10
C GLN A 94 8.55 1.11 5.32
N LYS A 95 8.39 2.38 5.73
CA LYS A 95 7.67 3.40 4.93
C LYS A 95 8.42 3.74 3.65
N ARG A 96 9.76 3.82 3.67
CA ARG A 96 10.60 4.08 2.50
C ARG A 96 10.55 2.90 1.54
N ALA A 97 10.64 1.67 2.00
CA ALA A 97 10.49 0.47 1.21
C ALA A 97 9.07 0.35 0.63
N ALA A 98 8.02 0.68 1.40
CA ALA A 98 6.66 0.73 0.88
C ALA A 98 6.43 1.89 -0.11
N ALA A 99 7.13 3.02 0.07
CA ALA A 99 7.12 4.12 -0.87
C ALA A 99 7.91 3.76 -2.13
N GLU A 100 9.08 3.14 -2.03
CA GLU A 100 9.89 2.64 -3.14
C GLU A 100 9.17 1.50 -3.89
N GLU A 101 8.38 0.66 -3.23
CA GLU A 101 7.52 -0.32 -3.94
C GLU A 101 6.37 0.37 -4.71
N ASN A 102 5.91 1.55 -4.26
CA ASN A 102 4.92 2.37 -4.98
C ASN A 102 5.55 3.40 -5.94
N VAL A 103 6.83 3.76 -5.79
CA VAL A 103 7.55 4.82 -6.50
C VAL A 103 8.58 4.26 -7.48
N SER A 104 9.15 3.07 -7.26
CA SER A 104 9.99 2.37 -8.23
C SER A 104 9.19 2.01 -9.49
N GLU A 105 7.87 1.83 -9.39
CA GLU A 105 7.02 1.81 -10.58
C GLU A 105 6.66 3.20 -11.13
N GLU A 106 6.78 4.31 -10.39
CA GLU A 106 6.30 5.63 -10.81
C GLU A 106 7.40 6.65 -11.23
N GLU A 107 8.67 6.50 -10.85
CA GLU A 107 9.72 7.52 -11.11
C GLU A 107 10.87 7.13 -12.06
N GLU A 108 11.18 5.85 -12.31
CA GLU A 108 12.36 5.48 -13.14
C GLU A 108 12.21 5.63 -14.67
N GLU A 109 11.11 6.22 -15.18
CA GLU A 109 10.92 6.36 -16.64
C GLU A 109 10.58 7.79 -17.09
N GLN A 110 10.91 8.81 -16.30
CA GLN A 110 10.89 10.21 -16.76
C GLN A 110 12.15 10.60 -17.55
N GLU A 111 13.01 9.64 -17.88
CA GLU A 111 14.08 9.79 -18.87
C GLU A 111 13.75 8.99 -20.14
N GLN A 112 12.64 9.31 -20.81
CA GLN A 112 12.41 8.83 -22.19
C GLN A 112 12.11 10.01 -23.11
N ASP A 113 13.19 10.51 -23.70
CA ASP A 113 13.30 10.87 -25.11
C ASP A 113 12.06 11.55 -25.74
N GLU A 114 12.07 12.88 -25.72
CA GLU A 114 11.15 13.80 -26.43
C GLU A 114 11.03 13.52 -27.94
N SER A 115 11.80 12.58 -28.52
CA SER A 115 11.70 12.16 -29.91
C SER A 115 10.57 11.14 -30.18
N ARG A 116 10.03 10.46 -29.17
CA ARG A 116 9.08 9.36 -29.39
C ARG A 116 7.67 9.88 -29.70
N PRO A 117 6.99 9.41 -30.77
CA PRO A 117 5.65 9.85 -31.11
C PRO A 117 4.67 9.54 -29.96
N SER A 118 3.89 10.56 -29.57
CA SER A 118 2.89 10.42 -28.53
C SER A 118 1.77 9.47 -28.96
N ILE A 119 1.68 8.31 -28.32
CA ILE A 119 0.62 7.33 -28.58
C ILE A 119 -0.72 7.86 -28.03
N SER A 120 -1.84 7.70 -28.75
CA SER A 120 -3.15 8.15 -28.27
C SER A 120 -3.71 7.23 -27.17
N THR A 121 -4.51 7.79 -26.25
CA THR A 121 -5.12 6.99 -25.15
C THR A 121 -6.08 5.93 -25.69
N ALA A 122 -6.76 6.21 -26.79
CA ALA A 122 -7.62 5.24 -27.48
C ALA A 122 -6.81 4.04 -28.01
N LEU A 123 -5.66 4.31 -28.64
CA LEU A 123 -4.79 3.25 -29.17
C LEU A 123 -4.18 2.38 -28.07
N ILE A 124 -3.86 2.95 -26.90
CA ILE A 124 -3.40 2.18 -25.73
C ILE A 124 -4.50 1.21 -25.28
N LYS A 125 -5.74 1.71 -25.09
CA LYS A 125 -6.88 0.87 -24.68
C LYS A 125 -7.16 -0.23 -25.69
N GLU A 126 -7.12 0.10 -26.98
CA GLU A 126 -7.31 -0.87 -28.07
C GLU A 126 -6.22 -1.95 -28.06
N THR A 127 -4.97 -1.57 -27.84
CA THR A 127 -3.84 -2.51 -27.79
C THR A 127 -3.99 -3.50 -26.63
N LEU A 128 -4.39 -3.01 -25.44
CA LEU A 128 -4.67 -3.86 -24.28
C LEU A 128 -5.82 -4.84 -24.56
N ALA A 129 -6.89 -4.38 -25.21
CA ALA A 129 -8.02 -5.23 -25.58
C ALA A 129 -7.66 -6.28 -26.65
N LYS A 130 -6.87 -5.90 -27.66
CA LYS A 130 -6.39 -6.83 -28.69
C LYS A 130 -5.50 -7.91 -28.09
N TRP A 131 -4.63 -7.55 -27.15
CA TRP A 131 -3.81 -8.53 -26.46
C TRP A 131 -4.65 -9.58 -25.71
N ASP A 132 -5.69 -9.15 -25.00
CA ASP A 132 -6.62 -10.05 -24.29
C ASP A 132 -7.30 -11.05 -25.25
N ALA A 133 -7.72 -10.57 -26.43
CA ALA A 133 -8.27 -11.42 -27.48
C ALA A 133 -7.24 -12.42 -28.04
N VAL A 134 -6.01 -11.97 -28.28
CA VAL A 134 -4.91 -12.84 -28.75
C VAL A 134 -4.55 -13.90 -27.72
N GLN A 135 -4.46 -13.52 -26.45
CA GLN A 135 -4.22 -14.43 -25.34
C GLN A 135 -5.30 -15.53 -25.29
N THR A 136 -6.58 -15.15 -25.41
CA THR A 136 -7.69 -16.10 -25.46
C THR A 136 -7.56 -17.09 -26.62
N VAL A 137 -7.14 -16.63 -27.80
CA VAL A 137 -6.92 -17.50 -28.97
C VAL A 137 -5.77 -18.48 -28.71
N PHE A 138 -4.65 -18.02 -28.16
CA PHE A 138 -3.51 -18.88 -27.84
C PHE A 138 -3.88 -19.95 -26.80
N GLU A 139 -4.59 -19.55 -25.74
CA GLU A 139 -5.09 -20.44 -24.69
C GLU A 139 -6.19 -21.39 -25.17
N THR A 140 -6.81 -21.15 -26.31
CA THR A 140 -7.85 -22.04 -26.84
C THR A 140 -7.29 -23.02 -27.86
N TYR A 141 -6.53 -22.53 -28.84
CA TYR A 141 -6.22 -23.28 -30.06
C TYR A 141 -4.80 -23.84 -30.15
N HIS A 142 -3.86 -23.37 -29.31
CA HIS A 142 -2.47 -23.82 -29.44
C HIS A 142 -2.25 -25.21 -28.81
N PRO A 143 -1.60 -26.15 -29.52
CA PRO A 143 -1.37 -27.52 -29.02
C PRO A 143 -0.35 -27.57 -27.89
N ASP A 144 0.67 -26.70 -27.93
CA ASP A 144 1.66 -26.57 -26.85
C ASP A 144 1.21 -25.49 -25.87
N ARG A 145 0.68 -25.92 -24.72
CA ARG A 145 0.15 -25.01 -23.68
C ARG A 145 1.25 -24.30 -22.92
N ASP A 146 2.41 -24.91 -22.76
CA ASP A 146 3.47 -24.39 -21.92
C ASP A 146 4.29 -23.33 -22.65
N ALA A 147 4.53 -23.53 -23.95
CA ALA A 147 5.08 -22.48 -24.82
C ALA A 147 4.21 -21.22 -24.82
N ILE A 148 2.87 -21.38 -24.90
CA ILE A 148 1.95 -20.23 -24.85
C ILE A 148 1.97 -19.53 -23.50
N LYS A 149 1.93 -20.27 -22.38
CA LYS A 149 2.02 -19.65 -21.06
C LYS A 149 3.30 -18.83 -20.92
N HIS A 150 4.42 -19.32 -21.45
CA HIS A 150 5.67 -18.59 -21.44
C HIS A 150 5.61 -17.31 -22.29
N VAL A 151 5.08 -17.37 -23.51
CA VAL A 151 4.90 -16.19 -24.39
C VAL A 151 3.96 -15.18 -23.74
N THR A 152 2.82 -15.62 -23.23
CA THR A 152 1.83 -14.79 -22.54
C THR A 152 2.43 -14.12 -21.31
N SER A 153 3.15 -14.88 -20.48
CA SER A 153 3.85 -14.34 -19.31
C SER A 153 4.89 -13.31 -19.70
N THR A 154 5.66 -13.55 -20.77
CA THR A 154 6.69 -12.61 -21.26
C THR A 154 6.07 -11.29 -21.67
N VAL A 155 5.00 -11.31 -22.46
CA VAL A 155 4.32 -10.08 -22.90
C VAL A 155 3.63 -9.37 -21.72
N ASN A 156 3.00 -10.12 -20.81
CA ASN A 156 2.35 -9.59 -19.62
C ASN A 156 3.32 -8.90 -18.66
N ASN A 157 4.57 -9.38 -18.57
CA ASN A 157 5.59 -8.87 -17.68
C ASN A 157 6.45 -7.76 -18.30
N ILE A 158 6.62 -7.75 -19.62
CA ILE A 158 7.52 -6.79 -20.30
C ILE A 158 6.73 -5.67 -20.98
N ALA A 159 5.80 -6.01 -21.87
CA ALA A 159 5.18 -5.02 -22.75
C ALA A 159 3.97 -4.32 -22.09
N LEU A 160 3.13 -5.07 -21.39
CA LEU A 160 1.89 -4.52 -20.84
C LEU A 160 2.06 -3.55 -19.66
N PRO A 161 3.03 -3.72 -18.74
CA PRO A 161 3.18 -2.80 -17.61
C PRO A 161 3.38 -1.36 -18.09
N HIS A 162 4.22 -1.14 -19.11
CA HIS A 162 4.43 0.17 -19.73
C HIS A 162 3.11 0.82 -20.20
N PHE A 163 2.29 0.08 -20.95
CA PHE A 163 1.01 0.62 -21.44
C PHE A 163 -0.02 0.85 -20.32
N ARG A 164 -0.06 -0.02 -19.31
CA ARG A 164 -0.94 0.14 -18.14
C ARG A 164 -0.53 1.36 -17.31
N LYS A 165 0.77 1.54 -17.06
CA LYS A 165 1.32 2.71 -16.37
C LYS A 165 0.97 3.99 -17.12
N LEU A 166 1.23 4.05 -18.43
CA LEU A 166 0.90 5.20 -19.27
C LEU A 166 -0.60 5.54 -19.23
N LEU A 167 -1.48 4.53 -19.23
CA LEU A 167 -2.92 4.73 -19.11
C LEU A 167 -3.31 5.28 -17.72
N ARG A 168 -2.71 4.77 -16.64
CA ARG A 168 -2.94 5.23 -15.26
C ARG A 168 -2.56 6.70 -15.09
N HIS A 169 -1.39 7.12 -15.57
CA HIS A 169 -0.95 8.52 -15.49
C HIS A 169 -1.93 9.47 -16.18
N ARG A 170 -2.39 9.11 -17.40
CA ARG A 170 -3.32 9.95 -18.16
C ARG A 170 -4.70 10.05 -17.49
N LEU A 171 -5.17 8.98 -16.86
CA LEU A 171 -6.44 9.01 -16.13
C LEU A 171 -6.33 9.87 -14.86
N LYS A 172 -5.21 9.79 -14.12
CA LYS A 172 -4.93 10.67 -12.98
C LYS A 172 -4.89 12.15 -13.44
N GLN A 173 -4.20 12.44 -14.54
CA GLN A 173 -4.11 13.79 -15.11
C GLN A 173 -5.48 14.35 -15.49
N VAL A 174 -6.29 13.61 -16.24
CA VAL A 174 -7.66 14.02 -16.62
C VAL A 174 -8.52 14.25 -15.36
N SER A 175 -8.38 13.41 -14.34
CA SER A 175 -9.10 13.60 -13.07
C SER A 175 -8.68 14.90 -12.40
N ILE A 176 -7.37 15.19 -12.30
CA ILE A 176 -6.84 16.42 -11.71
C ILE A 176 -7.32 17.65 -12.50
N ASP A 177 -7.22 17.62 -13.84
CA ASP A 177 -7.64 18.72 -14.71
C ASP A 177 -9.13 19.06 -14.51
N SER A 178 -9.97 18.04 -14.30
CA SER A 178 -11.41 18.23 -14.04
C SER A 178 -11.71 18.93 -12.71
N PHE A 179 -10.86 18.76 -11.69
CA PHE A 179 -10.98 19.49 -10.41
C PHE A 179 -10.59 20.96 -10.52
N PHE A 180 -9.69 21.31 -11.44
CA PHE A 180 -9.23 22.69 -11.65
C PHE A 180 -10.03 23.46 -12.70
N VAL A 181 -11.12 22.90 -13.25
CA VAL A 181 -12.05 23.64 -14.10
C VAL A 181 -12.75 24.72 -13.27
N ARG A 182 -12.19 25.94 -13.30
CA ARG A 182 -12.75 27.16 -12.73
C ARG A 182 -14.21 27.32 -13.17
N LYS A 183 -15.13 27.38 -12.20
CA LYS A 183 -16.50 27.87 -12.44
C LYS A 183 -16.36 29.30 -12.98
N ARG A 184 -16.66 29.52 -14.26
CA ARG A 184 -16.92 30.89 -14.75
C ARG A 184 -18.15 31.35 -13.97
N THR A 185 -17.93 32.17 -12.94
CA THR A 185 -18.98 32.97 -12.36
C THR A 185 -19.44 33.88 -13.49
N SER A 186 -20.60 33.54 -14.06
CA SER A 186 -21.37 34.48 -14.86
C SER A 186 -21.76 35.59 -13.90
N ASP A 187 -20.92 36.62 -13.84
CA ASP A 187 -21.29 37.88 -13.21
C ASP A 187 -22.45 38.46 -14.03
N THR A 188 -23.50 38.71 -13.29
CA THR A 188 -24.73 39.41 -13.63
C THR A 188 -24.42 40.76 -14.29
N GLU A 189 -25.07 41.04 -15.41
CA GLU A 189 -25.40 42.40 -15.83
C GLU A 189 -26.91 42.48 -16.07
#